data_AF-Q9SE69-F1
#
_entry.id   AF-Q9SE69-F1
#
_cell.length_a   1.000
_cell.length_b   1.000
_cell.length_c   1.000
_cell.angle_alpha   90.00
_cell.angle_beta   90.00
_cell.angle_gamma   90.00
#
_symmetry.space_group_name_H-M   'P 1'
#
loop_
_entity.id
_entity.type
_entity.pdbx_description
1 polymer ?
#
loop_
_entity_poly.entity_id
_entity_poly.type
_entity_poly.pdbx_seq_one_letter_code
_entity_poly.pdbx_strand_id
1 'polypeptide(L)'
;DLPQVLQDEYEGFLDPQIIHDFKDYANLCFQEFGHKVKNWLTINQLYTVPTRGYGAGSDAPGRCSPMVDPTCYAGNSSTEPYIVAHNQLLAHATVVDLYRKNYSIGPVMITRWFLP
;
A
#
# COMPACT_ATOMS: atom_id res chain seq x y z
N ASP A 1 3.53 -7.59 1.33
CA ASP A 1 4.62 -8.01 2.23
C ASP A 1 4.89 -6.96 3.30
N LEU A 2 3.83 -6.34 3.83
CA LEU A 2 3.95 -5.44 4.97
C LEU A 2 4.44 -6.23 6.19
N PRO A 3 5.38 -5.71 7.00
CA PRO A 3 5.74 -6.35 8.26
C PRO A 3 4.51 -6.56 9.15
N GLN A 4 4.32 -7.78 9.65
CA GLN A 4 3.15 -8.14 10.46
C GLN A 4 2.99 -7.23 11.68
N VAL A 5 4.10 -6.83 12.30
CA VAL A 5 4.10 -5.92 13.46
C VAL A 5 3.35 -4.61 13.19
N LEU A 6 3.47 -4.03 11.99
CA LEU A 6 2.78 -2.78 11.64
C LEU A 6 1.28 -3.01 11.41
N GLN A 7 0.91 -4.21 10.94
CA GLN A 7 -0.49 -4.61 10.86
C GLN A 7 -1.08 -4.80 12.26
N ASP A 8 -0.34 -5.40 13.18
CA ASP A 8 -0.80 -5.66 14.54
C ASP A 8 -0.85 -4.37 15.40
N GLU A 9 0.10 -3.45 15.21
CA GLU A 9 0.20 -2.20 15.99
C GLU A 9 -0.87 -1.18 15.61
N TYR A 10 -1.15 -1.01 14.31
CA TYR A 10 -2.05 0.05 13.83
C TYR A 10 -2.85 -0.31 12.57
N GLU A 11 -3.00 -1.60 12.23
CA GLU A 11 -3.72 -2.07 11.04
C GLU A 11 -3.11 -1.65 9.69
N GLY A 12 -1.79 -1.38 9.70
CA GLY A 12 -1.00 -1.17 8.50
C GLY A 12 -1.48 0.03 7.69
N PHE A 13 -1.82 -0.19 6.42
CA PHE A 13 -2.25 0.90 5.54
C PHE A 13 -3.60 1.55 5.92
N LEU A 14 -4.30 1.02 6.93
CA LEU A 14 -5.52 1.63 7.43
C LEU A 14 -5.23 2.89 8.27
N ASP A 15 -4.03 3.02 8.83
CA ASP A 15 -3.62 4.16 9.66
C ASP A 15 -2.56 5.03 8.95
N PRO A 16 -2.61 6.37 9.08
CA PRO A 16 -1.66 7.26 8.44
C PRO A 16 -0.21 7.13 8.94
N GLN A 17 0.05 6.49 10.10
CA GLN A 17 1.41 6.21 10.58
C GLN A 17 2.26 5.45 9.55
N ILE A 18 1.62 4.60 8.73
CA ILE A 18 2.28 3.85 7.66
C ILE A 18 3.07 4.72 6.69
N ILE A 19 2.67 5.98 6.51
CA ILE A 19 3.29 6.92 5.57
C ILE A 19 4.72 7.22 6.03
N HIS A 20 4.93 7.39 7.33
CA HIS A 20 6.24 7.65 7.91
C HIS A 20 7.11 6.39 7.88
N ASP A 21 6.58 5.25 8.31
CA ASP A 21 7.34 3.99 8.33
C ASP A 21 7.75 3.56 6.92
N PHE A 22 6.85 3.71 5.94
CA PHE A 22 7.16 3.41 4.53
C PHE A 22 8.22 4.38 3.97
N LYS A 23 8.18 5.65 4.36
CA LYS A 23 9.20 6.63 3.98
C LYS A 23 10.57 6.25 4.53
N ASP A 24 10.66 5.85 5.79
CA ASP A 24 11.93 5.47 6.42
C ASP A 24 12.51 4.19 5.80
N TYR A 25 11.65 3.20 5.56
CA TYR A 25 12.02 2.00 4.81
C TYR A 25 12.57 2.35 3.41
N ALA A 26 11.84 3.17 2.65
CA ALA A 26 12.29 3.57 1.32
C ALA A 26 13.61 4.36 1.35
N ASN A 27 13.77 5.26 2.34
CA ASN A 27 15.01 6.01 2.53
C ASN A 27 16.21 5.08 2.77
N LEU A 28 16.05 4.04 3.60
CA LEU A 28 17.08 3.02 3.80
C LEU A 28 17.42 2.30 2.49
N CYS A 29 16.42 1.86 1.73
CA CYS A 29 16.65 1.21 0.43
C CYS A 29 17.41 2.12 -0.55
N PHE A 30 17.11 3.40 -0.57
CA PHE A 30 17.78 4.38 -1.42
C PHE A 30 19.24 4.62 -1.00
N GLN A 31 19.51 4.67 0.30
CA GLN A 31 20.88 4.81 0.82
C GLN A 31 21.72 3.60 0.46
N GLU A 32 21.20 2.40 0.71
CA GLU A 32 21.95 1.16 0.52
C GLU A 32 22.11 0.80 -0.97
N PHE A 33 21.05 0.96 -1.78
CA PHE A 33 21.03 0.41 -3.13
C PHE A 33 20.97 1.47 -4.23
N GLY A 34 20.69 2.75 -3.92
CA GLY A 34 20.52 3.82 -4.91
C GLY A 34 21.76 4.09 -5.77
N HIS A 35 22.95 3.66 -5.31
CA HIS A 35 24.17 3.72 -6.12
C HIS A 35 24.13 2.76 -7.33
N LYS A 36 23.45 1.59 -7.21
CA LYS A 36 23.29 0.58 -8.26
C LYS A 36 21.92 0.65 -8.95
N VAL A 37 20.85 0.83 -8.17
CA VAL A 37 19.46 0.82 -8.65
C VAL A 37 19.03 2.23 -9.02
N LYS A 38 18.72 2.45 -10.31
CA LYS A 38 18.37 3.76 -10.88
C LYS A 38 16.89 3.93 -11.21
N ASN A 39 16.14 2.83 -11.18
CA ASN A 39 14.71 2.79 -11.46
C ASN A 39 14.00 2.13 -10.28
N TRP A 40 13.03 2.82 -9.72
CA TRP A 40 12.33 2.37 -8.53
C TRP A 40 10.83 2.31 -8.76
N LEU A 41 10.24 1.26 -8.20
CA LEU A 41 8.81 1.06 -8.11
C LEU A 41 8.45 1.10 -6.63
N THR A 42 7.49 1.94 -6.27
CA THR A 42 7.11 2.19 -4.87
C THR A 42 6.15 1.15 -4.35
N ILE A 43 4.89 1.17 -4.81
CA ILE A 43 3.85 0.25 -4.41
C ILE A 43 3.36 -0.51 -5.64
N ASN A 44 3.30 -1.82 -5.51
CA ASN A 44 2.83 -2.70 -6.57
C ASN A 44 1.29 -2.75 -6.62
N GLN A 45 0.71 -2.50 -7.79
CA GLN A 45 -0.73 -2.63 -8.07
C GLN A 45 -1.63 -1.94 -7.02
N LEU A 46 -1.65 -0.62 -7.03
CA LEU A 46 -2.39 0.22 -6.06
C LEU A 46 -3.89 -0.12 -5.89
N TYR A 47 -4.52 -0.81 -6.85
CA TYR A 47 -5.92 -1.24 -6.73
C TYR A 47 -6.10 -2.54 -5.91
N THR A 48 -5.08 -3.41 -5.89
CA THR A 48 -5.20 -4.79 -5.43
C THR A 48 -5.37 -4.88 -3.91
N VAL A 49 -4.47 -4.28 -3.13
CA VAL A 49 -4.54 -4.34 -1.65
C VAL A 49 -5.82 -3.69 -1.10
N PRO A 50 -6.22 -2.48 -1.51
CA PRO A 50 -7.46 -1.88 -1.01
C PRO A 50 -8.69 -2.75 -1.28
N THR A 51 -8.82 -3.28 -2.50
CA THR A 51 -10.04 -4.02 -2.87
C THR A 51 -10.07 -5.46 -2.40
N ARG A 52 -8.92 -6.16 -2.44
CA ARG A 52 -8.86 -7.58 -2.06
C ARG A 52 -8.50 -7.79 -0.59
N GLY A 53 -7.64 -6.94 -0.03
CA GLY A 53 -7.22 -7.02 1.37
C GLY A 53 -8.21 -6.40 2.36
N TYR A 54 -8.98 -5.40 1.94
CA TYR A 54 -9.90 -4.63 2.81
C TYR A 54 -11.35 -4.55 2.27
N GLY A 55 -11.60 -5.07 1.06
CA GLY A 55 -12.93 -5.13 0.46
C GLY A 55 -13.49 -6.55 0.47
N ALA A 56 -12.87 -7.43 -0.30
CA ALA A 56 -13.28 -8.83 -0.41
C ALA A 56 -12.70 -9.75 0.67
N GLY A 57 -11.68 -9.33 1.42
CA GLY A 57 -11.00 -10.15 2.42
C GLY A 57 -10.21 -11.34 1.86
N SER A 58 -10.04 -11.43 0.53
CA SER A 58 -9.42 -12.59 -0.13
C SER A 58 -7.89 -12.60 -0.10
N ASP A 59 -7.28 -11.44 0.14
CA ASP A 59 -5.83 -11.25 0.22
C ASP A 59 -5.47 -10.69 1.60
N ALA A 60 -4.21 -10.74 2.00
CA ALA A 60 -3.78 -10.13 3.26
C ALA A 60 -4.09 -8.62 3.29
N PRO A 61 -4.55 -8.06 4.43
CA PRO A 61 -4.68 -8.73 5.74
C PRO A 61 -5.93 -9.60 5.92
N GLY A 62 -6.89 -9.57 4.99
CA GLY A 62 -8.12 -10.37 5.07
C GLY A 62 -9.21 -9.68 5.88
N ARG A 63 -9.34 -8.36 5.72
CA ARG A 63 -10.40 -7.56 6.33
C ARG A 63 -11.56 -7.37 5.36
N CYS A 64 -12.77 -7.47 5.88
CA CYS A 64 -13.99 -7.21 5.13
C CYS A 64 -15.18 -7.02 6.07
N SER A 65 -16.31 -6.54 5.54
CA SER A 65 -17.57 -6.50 6.30
C SER A 65 -18.03 -7.93 6.65
N PRO A 66 -18.62 -8.18 7.83
CA PRO A 66 -19.04 -9.53 8.26
C PRO A 66 -20.01 -10.24 7.30
N MET A 67 -20.79 -9.48 6.53
CA MET A 67 -21.73 -10.01 5.54
C MET A 67 -21.06 -10.45 4.22
N VAL A 68 -19.81 -10.03 3.97
CA VAL A 68 -19.02 -10.39 2.78
C VAL A 68 -18.35 -11.74 3.00
N ASP A 69 -17.63 -11.88 4.12
CA ASP A 69 -17.05 -13.14 4.56
C ASP A 69 -17.01 -13.18 6.10
N PRO A 70 -17.69 -14.14 6.76
CA PRO A 70 -17.72 -14.23 8.22
C PRO A 70 -16.37 -14.66 8.82
N THR A 71 -15.40 -15.09 8.00
CA THR A 71 -14.05 -15.46 8.44
C THR A 71 -13.10 -14.27 8.57
N CYS A 72 -13.45 -13.10 8.02
CA CYS A 72 -12.70 -11.87 8.22
C CYS A 72 -12.69 -11.51 9.71
N TYR A 73 -11.50 -11.26 10.26
CA TYR A 73 -11.34 -10.96 11.69
C TYR A 73 -11.91 -9.59 12.08
N ALA A 74 -11.97 -8.66 11.14
CA ALA A 74 -12.53 -7.32 11.26
C ALA A 74 -12.75 -6.72 9.86
N GLY A 75 -13.38 -5.55 9.79
CA GLY A 75 -13.36 -4.73 8.59
C GLY A 75 -14.68 -4.03 8.25
N ASN A 76 -14.59 -3.12 7.28
CA ASN A 76 -15.74 -2.53 6.61
C ASN A 76 -15.42 -2.31 5.12
N SER A 77 -15.94 -3.21 4.28
CA SER A 77 -15.73 -3.22 2.83
C SER A 77 -16.23 -1.96 2.13
N SER A 78 -17.08 -1.15 2.77
CA SER A 78 -17.62 0.09 2.17
C SER A 78 -16.74 1.31 2.44
N THR A 79 -15.80 1.25 3.38
CA THR A 79 -15.00 2.42 3.80
C THR A 79 -13.50 2.15 3.77
N GLU A 80 -13.05 0.99 4.26
CA GLU A 80 -11.63 0.69 4.40
C GLU A 80 -10.85 0.69 3.08
N PRO A 81 -11.38 0.19 1.94
CA PRO A 81 -10.68 0.29 0.66
C PRO A 81 -10.32 1.74 0.29
N TYR A 82 -11.17 2.71 0.60
CA TYR A 82 -10.88 4.11 0.27
C TYR A 82 -9.80 4.71 1.18
N ILE A 83 -9.84 4.38 2.48
CA ILE A 83 -8.83 4.83 3.46
C ILE A 83 -7.46 4.26 3.09
N VAL A 84 -7.39 2.96 2.81
CA VAL A 84 -6.15 2.27 2.43
C VAL A 84 -5.60 2.83 1.12
N ALA A 85 -6.43 3.02 0.10
CA ALA A 85 -5.99 3.61 -1.17
C ALA A 85 -5.46 5.05 -0.97
N HIS A 86 -6.11 5.84 -0.11
CA HIS A 86 -5.64 7.19 0.20
C HIS A 86 -4.26 7.19 0.86
N ASN A 87 -4.06 6.36 1.89
CA ASN A 87 -2.77 6.23 2.57
C ASN A 87 -1.68 5.68 1.65
N GLN A 88 -2.00 4.74 0.75
CA GLN A 88 -1.07 4.26 -0.28
C GLN A 88 -0.61 5.39 -1.21
N LEU A 89 -1.52 6.27 -1.64
CA LEU A 89 -1.17 7.42 -2.48
C LEU A 89 -0.31 8.44 -1.74
N LEU A 90 -0.60 8.72 -0.47
CA LEU A 90 0.20 9.61 0.36
C LEU A 90 1.60 9.04 0.63
N ALA A 91 1.70 7.76 0.97
CA ALA A 91 2.97 7.05 1.15
C ALA A 91 3.81 7.06 -0.14
N HIS A 92 3.19 6.76 -1.29
CA HIS A 92 3.81 6.88 -2.60
C HIS A 92 4.35 8.30 -2.87
N ALA A 93 3.50 9.31 -2.72
CA ALA A 93 3.87 10.70 -2.99
C ALA A 93 5.01 11.18 -2.09
N THR A 94 4.99 10.78 -0.81
CA THR A 94 6.03 11.11 0.18
C THR A 94 7.38 10.51 -0.20
N VAL A 95 7.39 9.24 -0.63
CA VAL A 95 8.61 8.56 -1.09
C VAL A 95 9.14 9.14 -2.40
N VAL A 96 8.25 9.48 -3.33
CA VAL A 96 8.62 10.14 -4.58
C VAL A 96 9.22 11.52 -4.32
N ASP A 97 8.64 12.32 -3.43
CA ASP A 97 9.18 13.65 -3.11
C ASP A 97 10.58 13.57 -2.47
N LEU A 98 10.80 12.57 -1.61
CA LEU A 98 12.12 12.28 -1.03
C LEU A 98 13.18 11.98 -2.11
N TYR A 99 12.82 11.25 -3.16
CA TYR A 99 13.78 10.64 -4.08
C TYR A 99 13.91 11.33 -5.44
N ARG A 100 12.87 12.03 -5.92
CA ARG A 100 12.79 12.60 -7.29
C ARG A 100 13.89 13.62 -7.63
N LYS A 101 14.63 14.11 -6.65
CA LYS A 101 15.76 15.02 -6.89
C LYS A 101 16.92 14.34 -7.64
N ASN A 102 17.02 13.01 -7.58
CA ASN A 102 18.22 12.31 -8.03
C ASN A 102 17.97 11.17 -9.06
N TYR A 103 16.74 10.62 -9.19
CA TYR A 103 16.50 9.37 -9.95
C TYR A 103 15.05 9.18 -10.45
N SER A 104 14.83 8.14 -11.28
CA SER A 104 13.52 7.73 -11.82
C SER A 104 12.76 6.84 -10.82
N ILE A 105 11.53 7.24 -10.46
CA ILE A 105 10.69 6.54 -9.49
C ILE A 105 9.21 6.66 -9.86
N GLY A 106 8.44 5.58 -9.70
CA GLY A 106 7.01 5.57 -10.01
C GLY A 106 6.20 4.50 -9.27
N PRO A 107 4.86 4.51 -9.40
CA PRO A 107 3.99 3.43 -8.94
C PRO A 107 3.86 2.32 -9.99
N VAL A 108 3.35 1.15 -9.60
CA VAL A 108 2.89 0.13 -10.56
C VAL A 108 1.37 0.09 -10.55
N MET A 109 0.77 0.27 -11.71
CA MET A 109 -0.68 0.18 -11.89
C MET A 109 -1.06 -1.17 -12.46
N ILE A 110 -2.04 -1.83 -11.83
CA ILE A 110 -2.79 -2.88 -12.52
C ILE A 110 -3.76 -2.20 -13.48
N THR A 111 -3.67 -2.55 -14.75
CA THR A 111 -4.54 -1.99 -15.79
C THR A 111 -5.39 -3.11 -16.38
N ARG A 112 -6.64 -2.79 -16.68
CA ARG A 112 -7.56 -3.65 -17.39
C ARG A 112 -8.25 -2.80 -18.44
N TRP A 113 -8.40 -3.38 -19.63
CA TRP A 113 -9.24 -2.78 -20.65
C TRP A 113 -10.70 -3.19 -20.40
N PHE A 114 -11.63 -2.27 -20.63
CA PHE A 114 -13.06 -2.52 -20.51
C PHE A 114 -13.73 -2.18 -21.84
N LEU A 115 -14.53 -3.11 -22.36
CA LEU A 115 -15.40 -2.88 -23.51
C LEU A 115 -16.82 -2.57 -23.00
N PRO A 116 -17.58 -1.72 -23.70
CA PRO A 116 -19.00 -1.48 -23.41
C PRO A 116 -19.83 -2.76 -23.36
#